data_AF-A0AAF0TLF9-F1
#
_entry.id   AF-A0AAF0TLF9-F1
#
_cell.length_a   1.000
_cell.length_b   1.000
_cell.length_c   1.000
_cell.angle_alpha   90.00
_cell.angle_beta   90.00
_cell.angle_gamma   90.00
#
_symmetry.space_group_name_H-M   'P 1'
#
loop_
_entity.id
_entity.type
_entity.pdbx_description
1 polymer ?
#
loop_
_entity_poly.entity_id
_entity_poly.type
_entity_poly.pdbx_seq_one_letter_code
_entity_poly.pdbx_strand_id
1 'polypeptide(L)' 'MVQENNLLPIQIEVDCQDIINYLHNDHLTHTNFLRDCRVPLHQLGNPLIQHKFWEVNQVADALAKKGSNLPATNSFVN' A
#
# COMPACT_ATOMS: atom_id res chain seq x y z
N MET A 1 -5.33 -13.03 3.01
CA MET A 1 -5.26 -12.41 4.36
C MET A 1 -6.49 -11.57 4.73
N VAL A 2 -6.84 -10.46 4.08
CA VAL A 2 -7.98 -9.62 4.55
C VAL A 2 -9.34 -10.33 4.43
N GLN A 3 -9.64 -10.89 3.25
CA GLN A 3 -10.88 -11.66 3.03
C GLN A 3 -10.90 -12.98 3.81
N GLU A 4 -9.76 -13.69 3.83
CA GLU A 4 -9.61 -14.97 4.56
C GLU A 4 -9.78 -14.83 6.08
N ASN A 5 -9.51 -13.65 6.64
CA ASN A 5 -9.67 -13.36 8.07
C ASN A 5 -10.94 -12.54 8.39
N ASN A 6 -11.86 -12.36 7.42
CA ASN A 6 -13.09 -11.58 7.58
C ASN A 6 -12.88 -10.15 8.14
N LEU A 7 -11.80 -9.47 7.74
CA LEU A 7 -11.41 -8.16 8.27
C LEU A 7 -12.10 -6.98 7.56
N LEU A 8 -13.30 -7.19 7.01
CA LEU A 8 -14.05 -6.17 6.26
C LEU A 8 -15.13 -5.51 7.14
N PRO A 9 -15.34 -4.18 7.02
CA PRO A 9 -14.61 -3.25 6.16
C PRO A 9 -13.25 -2.86 6.75
N ILE A 10 -12.22 -2.76 5.90
CA ILE A 10 -10.88 -2.32 6.31
C ILE A 10 -10.68 -0.84 6.01
N GLN A 11 -9.95 -0.15 6.89
CA GLN A 11 -9.45 1.20 6.65
C GLN A 11 -7.95 1.13 6.38
N ILE A 12 -7.50 1.85 5.36
CA ILE A 12 -6.10 1.92 4.96
C ILE A 12 -5.58 3.32 5.26
N GLU A 13 -4.48 3.39 6.00
CA GLU A 13 -3.82 4.63 6.36
C GLU A 13 -2.49 4.73 5.62
N VAL A 14 -2.23 5.89 5.01
CA VAL A 14 -1.02 6.15 4.21
C VAL A 14 -0.48 7.53 4.55
N ASP A 15 0.84 7.67 4.63
CA ASP A 15 1.53 8.94 4.91
C ASP A 15 1.98 9.71 3.66
N CYS A 16 1.61 9.21 2.48
CA CYS A 16 1.85 9.86 1.21
C CYS A 16 0.55 10.33 0.59
N GLN A 17 0.31 11.65 0.66
CA GLN A 17 -0.88 12.26 0.07
C GLN A 17 -0.92 12.11 -1.47
N ASP A 18 0.24 12.08 -2.13
CA ASP A 18 0.31 11.92 -3.59
C ASP A 18 -0.19 10.54 -4.03
N ILE A 19 0.12 9.48 -3.28
CA ILE A 19 -0.38 8.13 -3.56
C ILE A 19 -1.91 8.08 -3.47
N ILE A 20 -2.49 8.78 -2.50
CA ILE A 20 -3.95 8.87 -2.38
C ILE A 20 -4.51 9.55 -3.63
N ASN A 21 -3.92 10.65 -4.07
CA ASN A 21 -4.33 11.36 -5.28
C ASN A 21 -4.19 10.48 -6.54
N TYR A 22 -3.11 9.70 -6.66
CA TYR A 22 -2.89 8.82 -7.80
C TYR A 22 -3.83 7.60 -7.82
N LEU A 23 -4.23 7.09 -6.65
CA LEU A 23 -5.19 6.00 -6.58
C LEU A 23 -6.59 6.45 -6.99
N HIS A 24 -6.97 7.69 -6.69
CA HIS A 24 -8.29 8.24 -7.03
C HIS A 24 -8.36 8.86 -8.43
N ASN A 25 -7.27 9.43 -8.93
CA ASN A 25 -7.25 10.10 -10.24
C ASN A 25 -6.51 9.23 -11.28
N ASP A 26 -7.04 9.17 -12.50
CA ASP A 26 -6.36 8.50 -13.61
C ASP A 26 -5.14 9.30 -14.08
N HIS A 27 -3.99 9.03 -13.46
CA HIS A 27 -2.70 9.55 -13.90
C HIS A 27 -2.00 8.58 -14.85
N LEU A 28 -1.67 9.07 -16.05
CA LEU A 28 -1.09 8.28 -17.14
C LEU A 28 0.35 7.79 -16.87
N THR A 29 1.05 8.39 -15.90
CA THR A 29 2.50 8.17 -15.70
C THR A 29 2.85 6.92 -14.89
N HIS A 30 1.89 6.32 -14.17
CA HIS A 30 2.12 5.15 -13.29
C HIS A 30 1.01 4.08 -13.41
N THR A 31 0.36 3.99 -14.57
CA THR A 31 -0.86 3.21 -14.79
C THR A 31 -0.76 1.74 -14.38
N ASN A 32 0.35 1.06 -14.67
CA ASN A 32 0.50 -0.35 -14.34
C ASN A 32 0.56 -0.58 -12.82
N PHE A 33 1.44 0.15 -12.12
CA PHE A 33 1.55 0.05 -10.67
C PHE A 33 0.25 0.42 -9.96
N LEU A 34 -0.39 1.51 -10.38
CA LEU A 34 -1.67 1.95 -9.80
C LEU A 34 -2.80 0.95 -10.08
N ARG A 35 -2.81 0.32 -11.26
CA ARG A 35 -3.78 -0.73 -11.61
C ARG A 35 -3.61 -1.95 -10.72
N ASP A 36 -2.37 -2.36 -10.45
CA ASP A 36 -2.06 -3.49 -9.57
C ASP A 36 -2.51 -3.22 -8.13
N CYS A 37 -2.49 -1.96 -7.68
CA CYS A 37 -3.05 -1.57 -6.39
C CYS A 37 -4.59 -1.50 -6.39
N ARG A 38 -5.21 -1.00 -7.47
CA ARG A 38 -6.67 -0.79 -7.55
C ARG A 38 -7.45 -2.10 -7.59
N VAL A 39 -6.93 -3.14 -8.24
CA VAL A 39 -7.64 -4.43 -8.38
C VAL A 39 -7.93 -5.07 -7.00
N PRO A 40 -6.95 -5.22 -6.09
CA PRO A 40 -7.22 -5.68 -4.73
C PRO A 40 -8.13 -4.75 -3.93
N LEU A 41 -7.97 -3.42 -4.04
CA LEU A 41 -8.84 -2.45 -3.34
C LEU A 41 -10.31 -2.63 -3.75
N HIS A 42 -10.57 -2.87 -5.04
CA HIS A 42 -11.90 -3.15 -5.54
C HIS A 42 -12.46 -4.48 -5.01
N GLN A 43 -11.64 -5.53 -4.92
CA GLN A 43 -12.03 -6.82 -4.34
C GLN A 43 -12.36 -6.71 -2.83
N LEU A 44 -11.77 -5.73 -2.15
CA LEU A 44 -12.04 -5.41 -0.74
C LEU A 44 -13.25 -4.47 -0.55
N GLY A 45 -13.95 -4.12 -1.63
CA GLY A 45 -15.14 -3.27 -1.57
C GLY A 45 -14.83 -1.76 -1.52
N ASN A 46 -13.70 -1.34 -2.09
CA ASN A 46 -13.22 0.05 -2.09
C ASN A 46 -13.07 0.61 -0.66
N PRO A 47 -12.09 0.10 0.11
CA PRO A 47 -11.86 0.54 1.48
C PRO A 47 -11.51 2.03 1.55
N LEU A 48 -11.79 2.65 2.69
CA LEU A 48 -11.43 4.04 2.93
C LEU A 48 -9.90 4.17 3.00
N ILE A 49 -9.34 5.02 2.14
CA ILE A 49 -7.91 5.36 2.15
C ILE A 49 -7.76 6.77 2.72
N GLN A 50 -7.11 6.90 3.87
CA GLN A 50 -6.94 8.16 4.56
C GLN A 50 -5.47 8.55 4.72
N HIS A 51 -5.19 9.84 4.52
CA HIS A 51 -3.89 10.40 4.83
C HIS A 51 -3.68 10.48 6.35
N LYS A 52 -2.55 9.98 6.82
CA LYS A 52 -2.09 10.14 8.21
C LYS A 52 -0.67 10.66 8.22
N PHE A 53 -0.35 11.51 9.18
CA PHE A 53 1.04 11.92 9.37
C PHE A 53 1.90 10.71 9.72
N TRP A 54 3.13 10.69 9.21
CA TRP A 54 4.12 9.63 9.47
C TRP A 54 4.33 9.37 10.97
N GLU A 55 4.13 10.38 11.82
CA GLU A 55 4.19 10.28 13.29
C GLU A 55 3.17 9.30 13.88
N VAL A 56 2.05 9.04 13.18
CA VAL A 56 1.04 8.05 13.56
C VAL A 56 1.28 6.73 12.82
N ASN A 57 2.01 6.76 11.70
CA ASN A 57 2.37 5.60 10.88
C ASN A 57 3.74 4.98 11.25
N GLN A 58 4.22 5.21 12.48
CA GLN A 58 5.56 4.80 12.92
C GLN A 58 5.83 3.30 12.76
N VAL A 59 4.80 2.46 12.91
CA VAL A 59 4.96 1.01 12.75
C VAL A 59 5.26 0.67 11.30
N ALA A 60 4.51 1.23 10.34
CA ALA A 60 4.76 1.00 8.93
C ALA A 60 6.08 1.63 8.47
N ASP A 61 6.41 2.83 8.95
CA ASP A 61 7.69 3.50 8.68
C ASP A 61 8.88 2.69 9.24
N ALA A 62 8.78 2.18 10.48
CA ALA A 62 9.81 1.32 11.07
C ALA A 62 9.97 0.00 10.31
N LEU A 63 8.88 -0.59 9.82
CA LEU A 63 8.93 -1.79 8.99
C LEU A 63 9.53 -1.51 7.61
N ALA A 64 9.17 -0.39 6.97
CA ALA A 64 9.76 0.04 5.70
C ALA A 64 11.26 0.29 5.84
N LYS A 65 11.71 0.97 6.91
CA LYS A 65 13.13 1.19 7.23
C LYS A 65 13.88 -0.12 7.46
N LYS A 66 13.25 -1.09 8.13
CA LYS A 66 13.85 -2.43 8.28
C LYS A 66 14.00 -3.11 6.92
N GLY A 67 12.98 -3.04 6.08
CA GLY A 67 12.99 -3.60 4.72
C GLY A 67 14.05 -2.96 3.82
N SER A 68 14.21 -1.63 3.85
CA SER A 68 15.20 -0.91 3.04
C SER A 68 16.64 -1.23 3.44
N ASN A 69 16.86 -1.67 4.68
CA ASN A 69 18.17 -2.04 5.20
C ASN A 69 18.50 -3.53 5.00
N LEU A 70 17.56 -4.32 4.48
CA LEU A 70 17.88 -5.69 4.09
C LEU A 70 18.70 -5.65 2.79
N PRO A 71 19.82 -6.39 2.71
CA PRO A 71 20.51 -6.54 1.45
C PRO A 71 19.53 -7.12 0.43
N ALA A 72 19.51 -6.57 -0.77
CA ALA A 72 18.80 -7.17 -1.89
C ALA A 72 19.33 -8.60 -2.04
N THR A 73 18.60 -9.57 -1.52
CA THR A 73 18.99 -10.97 -1.57
C THR A 73 18.77 -11.40 -3.01
N ASN A 74 19.79 -11.21 -3.84
CA ASN A 74 19.96 -11.95 -5.08
C ASN A 74 20.18 -13.42 -4.69
N SER A 75 19.11 -14.13 -4.37
CA SER A 75 19.11 -15.59 -4.26
C SER A 75 18.16 -16.17 -5.31
N PHE A 76 18.53 -15.99 -6.58
CA PHE A 76 18.25 -16.98 -7.62
C PHE A 76 19.54 -17.75 -7.86
N VAL A 77 19.84 -18.68 -6.96
CA VAL A 77 20.69 -19.83 -7.25
C VAL A 77 19.89 -21.08 -6.90
N ASN A 78 19.36 -21.71 -7.93
CA ASN A 78 19.26 -23.16 -8.10
C ASN A 78 19.01 -23.45 -9.58
#